data_AF-A0A520QSL4-F1
#
_entry.id   AF-A0A520QSL4-F1
#
_cell.length_a   1.000
_cell.length_b   1.000
_cell.length_c   1.000
_cell.angle_alpha   90.00
_cell.angle_beta   90.00
_cell.angle_gamma   90.00
#
_symmetry.space_group_name_H-M   'P 1'
#
loop_
_entity.id
_entity.type
_entity.pdbx_description
1 polymer ?
#
loop_
_entity_poly.entity_id
_entity_poly.type
_entity_poly.pdbx_seq_one_letter_code
_entity_poly.pdbx_strand_id
1 'polypeptide(L)'
;MRVGALAALLLALPLAAAPARAQHDPIGDAEAAFAEGRHEDAEGLYRQALESGRLAPPGLARVYLRLAELAALGSTGDAARLLGFALALDPALDVPASLGPVEPPTRGVRVVLEVSDDDAPIGVRVADAPDTLVRVLEVRGRGFERTLSWDGEPREVDPPADARPIEVRALDTHGNLVAQAGRLAPEEPAPAPTPDPDLTPEPEEPAEEGTPAIESPWFWVGVGLVVVGVAVAVAFSASGTRYVLDAPVIR
;
A
#
# COMPACT_ATOMS: atom_id res chain seq x y z
N MET A 1 43.03 25.03 -56.75
CA MET A 1 41.59 25.34 -56.71
C MET A 1 40.80 24.05 -56.51
N ARG A 2 39.84 24.04 -55.57
CA ARG A 2 38.88 22.96 -55.17
C ARG A 2 39.55 21.84 -54.33
N VAL A 3 39.48 21.80 -52.99
CA VAL A 3 38.36 21.72 -52.00
C VAL A 3 37.48 20.46 -52.14
N GLY A 4 37.43 19.67 -51.05
CA GLY A 4 36.37 18.71 -50.70
C GLY A 4 36.83 17.25 -50.70
N ALA A 5 36.53 16.38 -49.73
CA ALA A 5 36.02 16.49 -48.37
C ALA A 5 36.17 15.09 -47.74
N LEU A 6 36.40 15.04 -46.43
CA LEU A 6 36.34 13.83 -45.59
C LEU A 6 34.99 13.12 -45.72
N ALA A 7 35.01 11.78 -45.67
CA ALA A 7 33.85 10.99 -45.23
C ALA A 7 34.36 9.78 -44.44
N ALA A 8 34.69 10.01 -43.17
CA ALA A 8 34.81 8.95 -42.18
C ALA A 8 33.39 8.56 -41.75
N LEU A 9 32.96 7.37 -42.15
CA LEU A 9 31.68 6.79 -41.81
C LEU A 9 31.73 6.30 -40.35
N LEU A 10 31.35 7.17 -39.40
CA LEU A 10 31.09 6.79 -38.02
C LEU A 10 29.73 6.08 -37.96
N LEU A 11 29.77 4.76 -37.77
CA LEU A 11 28.64 3.92 -37.39
C LEU A 11 28.06 4.44 -36.06
N ALA A 12 26.92 5.12 -36.14
CA ALA A 12 26.08 5.41 -34.99
C ALA A 12 25.43 4.10 -34.52
N LEU A 13 25.95 3.48 -33.47
CA LEU A 13 25.18 2.53 -32.67
C LEU A 13 24.09 3.33 -31.93
N PRO A 14 22.79 3.02 -32.10
CA PRO A 14 21.81 3.49 -31.14
C PRO A 14 22.08 2.74 -29.83
N LEU A 15 22.48 3.50 -28.81
CA LEU A 15 22.48 3.07 -27.43
C LEU A 15 21.02 2.75 -27.09
N ALA A 16 20.61 1.49 -27.29
CA ALA A 16 19.33 1.01 -26.81
C ALA A 16 19.35 1.18 -25.30
N ALA A 17 18.64 2.19 -24.81
CA ALA A 17 18.25 2.29 -23.43
C ALA A 17 17.60 0.94 -23.08
N ALA A 18 18.28 0.12 -22.29
CA ALA A 18 17.67 -1.05 -21.70
C ALA A 18 16.37 -0.56 -21.04
N PRO A 19 15.20 -1.18 -21.29
CA PRO A 19 14.01 -0.80 -20.57
C PRO A 19 14.36 -0.92 -19.10
N ALA A 20 14.23 0.19 -18.37
CA ALA A 20 14.17 0.15 -16.92
C ALA A 20 13.23 -1.01 -16.60
N ARG A 21 13.73 -2.04 -15.88
CA ARG A 21 12.91 -3.19 -15.51
C ARG A 21 11.62 -2.63 -14.96
N ALA A 22 10.54 -2.72 -15.73
CA ALA A 22 9.25 -2.24 -15.30
C ALA A 22 9.02 -2.97 -13.98
N GLN A 23 8.91 -2.22 -12.89
CA GLN A 23 8.33 -2.77 -11.68
C GLN A 23 6.98 -3.31 -12.14
N HIS A 24 6.88 -4.64 -12.19
CA HIS A 24 5.69 -5.34 -12.64
C HIS A 24 4.62 -4.97 -11.63
N ASP A 25 3.74 -4.04 -12.00
CA ASP A 25 2.56 -3.68 -11.23
C ASP A 25 1.48 -4.71 -11.57
N PRO A 26 1.28 -5.75 -10.73
CA PRO A 26 0.40 -6.85 -11.07
C PRO A 26 -1.05 -6.40 -11.25
N ILE A 27 -1.44 -5.29 -10.61
CA ILE A 27 -2.77 -4.71 -10.80
C ILE A 27 -2.82 -3.97 -12.14
N GLY A 28 -1.75 -3.23 -12.48
CA GLY A 28 -1.66 -2.49 -13.75
C GLY A 28 -1.83 -3.40 -14.98
N ASP A 29 -1.20 -4.57 -14.97
CA ASP A 29 -1.33 -5.55 -16.07
C ASP A 29 -2.75 -6.15 -16.13
N ALA A 30 -3.38 -6.38 -14.98
CA ALA A 30 -4.76 -6.85 -14.90
C ALA A 30 -5.77 -5.82 -15.44
N GLU A 31 -5.60 -4.54 -15.07
CA GLU A 31 -6.43 -3.43 -15.58
C GLU A 31 -6.27 -3.27 -17.10
N ALA A 32 -5.06 -3.43 -17.63
CA ALA A 32 -4.83 -3.37 -19.07
C ALA A 32 -5.57 -4.49 -19.82
N ALA A 33 -5.46 -5.72 -19.33
CA ALA A 33 -6.22 -6.86 -19.89
C ALA A 33 -7.74 -6.64 -19.81
N PHE A 34 -8.23 -6.10 -18.69
CA PHE A 34 -9.65 -5.77 -18.51
C PHE A 34 -10.12 -4.73 -19.53
N ALA A 35 -9.37 -3.64 -19.69
CA ALA A 35 -9.69 -2.56 -20.64
C ALA A 35 -9.68 -3.03 -22.11
N GLU A 36 -8.83 -4.01 -22.45
CA GLU A 36 -8.78 -4.66 -23.76
C GLU A 36 -9.92 -5.68 -23.98
N GLY A 37 -10.76 -5.92 -22.98
CA GLY A 37 -11.84 -6.92 -23.03
C GLY A 37 -11.36 -8.37 -22.89
N ARG A 38 -10.09 -8.59 -22.51
CA ARG A 38 -9.53 -9.91 -22.23
C ARG A 38 -9.90 -10.35 -20.82
N HIS A 39 -11.19 -10.59 -20.60
CA HIS A 39 -11.76 -10.81 -19.27
C HIS A 39 -11.19 -12.03 -18.55
N GLU A 40 -10.93 -13.14 -19.24
CA GLU A 40 -10.34 -14.35 -18.63
C GLU A 40 -8.90 -14.09 -18.14
N ASP A 41 -8.08 -13.43 -18.96
CA ASP A 41 -6.72 -13.05 -18.59
C ASP A 41 -6.72 -12.07 -17.41
N ALA A 42 -7.60 -11.06 -17.46
CA ALA A 42 -7.76 -10.08 -16.39
C ALA A 42 -8.14 -10.76 -15.06
N GLU A 43 -9.12 -11.67 -15.10
CA GLU A 43 -9.55 -12.42 -13.91
C GLU A 43 -8.41 -13.23 -13.30
N GLY A 44 -7.62 -13.90 -14.14
CA GLY A 44 -6.44 -14.65 -13.70
C GLY A 44 -5.40 -13.75 -13.03
N LEU A 45 -5.11 -12.59 -13.61
CA LEU A 45 -4.15 -11.62 -13.08
C LEU A 45 -4.63 -11.00 -11.76
N TYR A 46 -5.92 -10.64 -11.66
CA TYR A 46 -6.50 -10.14 -10.41
C TYR A 46 -6.44 -11.18 -9.29
N ARG A 47 -6.72 -12.46 -9.58
CA ARG A 47 -6.55 -13.55 -8.59
C ARG A 47 -5.10 -13.71 -8.17
N GLN A 48 -4.15 -13.67 -9.10
CA GLN A 48 -2.73 -13.73 -8.79
C GLN A 48 -2.30 -12.55 -7.89
N ALA A 49 -2.86 -11.36 -8.10
CA ALA A 49 -2.62 -10.21 -7.23
C ALA A 49 -3.14 -10.45 -5.81
N LEU A 50 -4.34 -11.04 -5.65
CA LEU A 50 -4.86 -11.45 -4.33
C LEU A 50 -3.95 -12.49 -3.67
N GLU A 51 -3.59 -13.55 -4.39
CA GLU A 51 -2.76 -14.64 -3.88
C GLU A 51 -1.34 -14.21 -3.50
N SER A 52 -0.90 -13.04 -4.00
CA SER A 52 0.40 -12.48 -3.62
C SER A 52 0.49 -12.13 -2.13
N GLY A 53 -0.64 -11.88 -1.46
CA GLY A 53 -0.72 -11.51 -0.04
C GLY A 53 -0.11 -10.14 0.29
N ARG A 54 0.13 -9.30 -0.72
CA ARG A 54 0.86 -8.01 -0.56
C ARG A 54 -0.01 -6.78 -0.76
N LEU A 55 -1.33 -6.94 -0.93
CA LEU A 55 -2.21 -5.81 -1.19
C LEU A 55 -2.54 -5.05 0.10
N ALA A 56 -2.47 -3.72 0.00
CA ALA A 56 -3.02 -2.79 0.99
C ALA A 56 -4.51 -2.52 0.70
N PRO A 57 -5.29 -1.99 1.66
CA PRO A 57 -6.74 -1.85 1.50
C PRO A 57 -7.21 -1.17 0.21
N PRO A 58 -6.61 -0.07 -0.28
CA PRO A 58 -7.06 0.56 -1.52
C PRO A 58 -6.85 -0.32 -2.77
N GLY A 59 -5.72 -1.04 -2.82
CA GLY A 59 -5.43 -1.97 -3.91
C GLY A 59 -6.33 -3.20 -3.86
N LEU A 60 -6.54 -3.73 -2.66
CA LEU A 60 -7.43 -4.86 -2.41
C LEU A 60 -8.88 -4.53 -2.79
N ALA A 61 -9.36 -3.34 -2.44
CA ALA A 61 -10.71 -2.87 -2.77
C ALA A 61 -10.92 -2.78 -4.28
N ARG A 62 -9.94 -2.22 -5.01
CA ARG A 62 -9.97 -2.15 -6.48
C ARG A 62 -10.01 -3.53 -7.13
N VAL A 63 -9.18 -4.46 -6.65
CA VAL A 63 -9.15 -5.84 -7.17
C VAL A 63 -10.50 -6.53 -6.95
N TYR A 64 -11.11 -6.40 -5.77
CA TYR A 64 -12.44 -6.98 -5.51
C TYR A 64 -13.54 -6.34 -6.37
N LEU A 65 -13.50 -5.02 -6.59
CA LEU A 65 -14.47 -4.34 -7.47
C LEU A 65 -14.39 -4.89 -8.89
N ARG A 66 -13.19 -5.07 -9.43
CA ARG A 66 -12.99 -5.60 -10.79
C ARG A 66 -13.40 -7.05 -10.92
N LEU A 67 -13.08 -7.87 -9.91
CA LEU A 67 -13.59 -9.25 -9.85
C LEU A 67 -15.12 -9.29 -9.75
N ALA A 68 -15.75 -8.32 -9.07
CA ALA A 68 -17.21 -8.21 -9.04
C ALA A 68 -17.79 -7.91 -10.43
N GLU A 69 -17.18 -6.99 -11.18
CA GLU A 69 -17.58 -6.69 -12.56
C GLU A 69 -17.46 -7.92 -13.48
N LEU A 70 -16.35 -8.64 -13.38
CA LEU A 70 -16.12 -9.88 -14.14
C LEU A 70 -17.14 -10.96 -13.75
N ALA A 71 -17.40 -11.13 -12.45
CA ALA A 71 -18.37 -12.10 -11.95
C ALA A 71 -19.80 -11.75 -12.40
N ALA A 72 -20.16 -10.46 -12.51
CA ALA A 72 -21.49 -10.02 -12.93
C ALA A 72 -21.85 -10.47 -14.35
N LEU A 73 -20.87 -10.81 -15.19
CA LEU A 73 -21.08 -11.37 -16.53
C LEU A 73 -21.68 -12.79 -16.51
N GLY A 74 -21.55 -13.52 -15.39
CA GLY A 74 -22.02 -14.92 -15.29
C GLY A 74 -22.83 -15.25 -14.03
N SER A 75 -22.48 -14.70 -12.87
CA SER A 75 -23.07 -15.00 -11.56
C SER A 75 -23.27 -13.72 -10.73
N THR A 76 -24.53 -13.29 -10.58
CA THR A 76 -24.86 -12.10 -9.79
C THR A 76 -24.60 -12.27 -8.29
N GLY A 77 -24.67 -13.50 -7.77
CA GLY A 77 -24.43 -13.78 -6.35
C GLY A 77 -22.97 -13.60 -5.94
N ASP A 78 -22.03 -14.07 -6.76
CA ASP A 78 -20.60 -13.85 -6.51
C ASP A 78 -20.22 -12.38 -6.69
N ALA A 79 -20.79 -11.72 -7.68
CA ALA A 79 -20.60 -10.29 -7.91
C ALA A 79 -21.02 -9.45 -6.69
N ALA A 80 -22.20 -9.71 -6.12
CA ALA A 80 -22.69 -8.99 -4.94
C ALA A 80 -21.76 -9.16 -3.72
N ARG A 81 -21.26 -10.37 -3.50
CA ARG A 81 -20.31 -10.67 -2.42
C ARG A 81 -18.99 -9.93 -2.60
N LEU A 82 -18.42 -9.97 -3.81
CA LEU A 82 -17.16 -9.29 -4.13
C LEU A 82 -17.30 -7.76 -4.06
N LEU A 83 -18.41 -7.22 -4.53
CA LEU A 83 -18.75 -5.80 -4.38
C LEU A 83 -18.81 -5.42 -2.88
N GLY A 84 -19.38 -6.30 -2.06
CA GLY A 84 -19.39 -6.12 -0.61
C GLY A 84 -18.01 -6.02 0.01
N PHE A 85 -17.05 -6.84 -0.44
CA PHE A 85 -15.67 -6.75 0.03
C PHE A 85 -15.02 -5.44 -0.38
N ALA A 86 -15.22 -5.00 -1.62
CA ALA A 86 -14.70 -3.73 -2.11
C ALA A 86 -15.22 -2.55 -1.28
N LEU A 87 -16.53 -2.47 -1.06
CA LEU A 87 -17.17 -1.38 -0.30
C LEU A 87 -16.80 -1.41 1.19
N ALA A 88 -16.59 -2.59 1.78
CA ALA A 88 -16.15 -2.70 3.17
C ALA A 88 -14.72 -2.16 3.39
N LEU A 89 -13.88 -2.23 2.35
CA LEU A 89 -12.50 -1.72 2.36
C LEU A 89 -12.45 -0.23 2.01
N ASP A 90 -13.26 0.21 1.05
CA ASP A 90 -13.40 1.61 0.65
C ASP A 90 -14.87 1.95 0.37
N PRO A 91 -15.58 2.52 1.35
CA PRO A 91 -17.00 2.84 1.23
C PRO A 91 -17.29 3.99 0.25
N ALA A 92 -16.26 4.73 -0.18
CA ALA A 92 -16.37 5.84 -1.10
C ALA A 92 -16.13 5.43 -2.55
N LEU A 93 -15.93 4.14 -2.84
CA LEU A 93 -15.75 3.64 -4.19
C LEU A 93 -16.96 3.96 -5.08
N ASP A 94 -16.67 4.52 -6.25
CA ASP A 94 -17.63 4.67 -7.31
C ASP A 94 -17.99 3.29 -7.88
N VAL A 95 -19.24 2.87 -7.67
CA VAL A 95 -19.76 1.60 -8.18
C VAL A 95 -20.09 1.75 -9.67
N PRO A 96 -19.40 1.03 -10.58
CA PRO A 96 -19.58 1.21 -12.01
C PRO A 96 -20.92 0.62 -12.49
N ALA A 97 -21.53 1.27 -13.48
CA ALA A 97 -22.80 0.84 -14.07
C ALA A 97 -22.74 -0.53 -14.75
N SER A 98 -21.53 -1.02 -15.09
CA SER A 98 -21.26 -2.35 -15.64
C SER A 98 -21.74 -3.49 -14.73
N LEU A 99 -21.85 -3.26 -13.42
CA LEU A 99 -22.39 -4.24 -12.46
C LEU A 99 -23.89 -4.47 -12.62
N GLY A 100 -24.60 -3.62 -13.38
CA GLY A 100 -26.02 -3.80 -13.69
C GLY A 100 -26.89 -3.90 -12.43
N PRO A 101 -27.76 -4.92 -12.29
CA PRO A 101 -28.70 -5.05 -11.18
C PRO A 101 -28.09 -5.67 -9.91
N VAL A 102 -26.76 -5.79 -9.82
CA VAL A 102 -26.10 -6.30 -8.61
C VAL A 102 -26.37 -5.33 -7.46
N GLU A 103 -27.19 -5.75 -6.50
CA GLU A 103 -27.47 -4.95 -5.30
C GLU A 103 -26.24 -4.97 -4.37
N PRO A 104 -25.80 -3.81 -3.86
CA PRO A 104 -24.77 -3.78 -2.83
C PRO A 104 -25.31 -4.45 -1.56
N PRO A 105 -24.45 -5.07 -0.75
CA PRO A 105 -24.89 -5.67 0.50
C PRO A 105 -25.41 -4.60 1.46
N THR A 106 -26.45 -4.97 2.23
CA THR A 106 -27.08 -4.12 3.23
C THR A 106 -26.33 -4.07 4.56
N ARG A 107 -25.31 -4.92 4.74
CA ARG A 107 -24.42 -4.99 5.91
C ARG A 107 -22.97 -5.07 5.44
N GLY A 108 -22.05 -4.62 6.30
CA GLY A 108 -20.63 -4.64 5.99
C GLY A 108 -20.15 -3.38 5.26
N VAL A 109 -20.66 -2.21 5.66
CA VAL A 109 -20.32 -0.94 5.00
C VAL A 109 -18.86 -0.57 5.24
N ARG A 110 -18.22 -1.08 6.30
CA ARG A 110 -16.83 -0.78 6.62
C ARG A 110 -16.25 -1.78 7.63
N VAL A 111 -15.04 -2.28 7.40
CA VAL A 111 -14.33 -3.07 8.40
C VAL A 111 -13.85 -2.17 9.54
N VAL A 112 -14.28 -2.45 10.77
CA VAL A 112 -13.84 -1.74 11.98
C VAL A 112 -13.01 -2.67 12.85
N LEU A 113 -11.75 -2.31 13.08
CA LEU A 113 -10.85 -3.02 13.99
C LEU A 113 -10.82 -2.29 15.34
N GLU A 114 -11.36 -2.93 16.36
CA GLU A 114 -11.42 -2.42 17.73
C GLU A 114 -10.32 -3.10 18.55
N VAL A 115 -9.45 -2.30 19.16
CA VAL A 115 -8.38 -2.77 20.03
C VAL A 115 -8.49 -2.02 21.36
N SER A 116 -8.62 -2.77 22.45
CA SER A 116 -8.63 -2.27 23.82
C SER A 116 -7.32 -2.63 24.48
N ASP A 117 -6.37 -1.70 24.55
CA ASP A 117 -5.04 -1.90 25.13
C ASP A 117 -4.87 -1.23 26.51
N ASP A 118 -5.95 -0.78 27.15
CA ASP A 118 -5.88 -0.07 28.44
C ASP A 118 -5.30 -0.95 29.57
N ASP A 119 -5.61 -2.25 29.56
CA ASP A 119 -5.11 -3.27 30.50
C ASP A 119 -4.75 -4.57 29.75
N ALA A 120 -3.98 -5.44 30.40
CA ALA A 120 -3.76 -6.81 29.93
C ALA A 120 -4.83 -7.75 30.54
N PRO A 121 -5.51 -8.60 29.74
CA PRO A 121 -5.28 -8.86 28.32
C PRO A 121 -5.87 -7.80 27.37
N ILE A 122 -5.21 -7.62 26.22
CA ILE A 122 -5.70 -6.76 25.13
C ILE A 122 -6.87 -7.45 24.44
N GLY A 123 -8.00 -6.74 24.39
CA GLY A 123 -9.18 -7.17 23.62
C GLY A 123 -9.07 -6.75 22.17
N VAL A 124 -9.28 -7.68 21.24
CA VAL A 124 -9.31 -7.45 19.79
C VAL A 124 -10.63 -7.92 19.21
N ARG A 125 -11.31 -7.05 18.47
CA ARG A 125 -12.58 -7.35 17.79
C ARG A 125 -12.60 -6.75 16.40
N VAL A 126 -13.16 -7.49 15.44
CA VAL A 126 -13.52 -6.98 14.12
C VAL A 126 -15.04 -6.84 14.06
N ALA A 127 -15.52 -5.63 13.82
CA ALA A 127 -16.93 -5.31 13.64
C ALA A 127 -17.22 -4.93 12.18
N ASP A 128 -18.47 -5.15 11.77
CA ASP A 128 -19.00 -4.75 10.46
C ASP A 128 -18.17 -5.24 9.24
N ALA A 129 -17.40 -6.31 9.41
CA ALA A 129 -16.72 -6.97 8.31
C ALA A 129 -17.69 -7.92 7.59
N PRO A 130 -17.72 -7.91 6.25
CA PRO A 130 -18.35 -8.98 5.49
C PRO A 130 -17.81 -10.35 5.90
N ASP A 131 -18.68 -11.35 5.90
CA ASP A 131 -18.29 -12.73 6.16
C ASP A 131 -17.12 -13.11 5.27
N THR A 132 -16.14 -13.78 5.86
CA THR A 132 -14.97 -14.34 5.18
C THR A 132 -13.89 -13.35 4.72
N LEU A 133 -14.15 -12.04 4.77
CA LEU A 133 -13.15 -11.04 4.36
C LEU A 133 -11.94 -11.03 5.29
N VAL A 134 -12.16 -11.12 6.61
CA VAL A 134 -11.08 -11.23 7.60
C VAL A 134 -10.96 -12.68 8.07
N ARG A 135 -9.74 -13.22 8.02
CA ARG A 135 -9.41 -14.59 8.44
C ARG A 135 -8.33 -14.67 9.49
N VAL A 136 -7.41 -13.71 9.50
CA VAL A 136 -6.25 -13.74 10.39
C VAL A 136 -6.12 -12.39 11.07
N LEU A 137 -5.79 -12.43 12.36
CA LEU A 137 -5.32 -11.28 13.14
C LEU A 137 -3.85 -11.50 13.48
N GLU A 138 -3.02 -10.54 13.12
CA GLU A 138 -1.63 -10.45 13.59
C GLU A 138 -1.55 -9.37 14.66
N VAL A 139 -1.07 -9.73 15.85
CA VAL A 139 -0.78 -8.81 16.94
C VAL A 139 0.72 -8.74 17.12
N ARG A 140 1.29 -7.55 16.96
CA ARG A 140 2.73 -7.30 16.98
C ARG A 140 3.08 -6.27 18.02
N GLY A 141 4.23 -6.43 18.64
CA GLY A 141 4.81 -5.58 19.66
C GLY A 141 6.32 -5.72 19.69
N ARG A 142 7.00 -5.00 20.57
CA ARG A 142 8.44 -5.15 20.79
C ARG A 142 8.75 -6.56 21.30
N GLY A 143 9.48 -7.34 20.50
CA GLY A 143 9.82 -8.73 20.85
C GLY A 143 8.61 -9.66 20.98
N PHE A 144 7.43 -9.24 20.53
CA PHE A 144 6.19 -10.00 20.64
C PHE A 144 5.48 -10.05 19.29
N GLU A 145 5.11 -11.25 18.86
CA GLU A 145 4.30 -11.47 17.67
C GLU A 145 3.37 -12.64 17.91
N ARG A 146 2.09 -12.47 17.59
CA ARG A 146 1.08 -13.50 17.74
C ARG A 146 0.09 -13.47 16.58
N THR A 147 -0.08 -14.61 15.94
CA THR A 147 -1.05 -14.80 14.86
C THR A 147 -2.24 -15.60 15.38
N LEU A 148 -3.46 -15.15 15.06
CA LEU A 148 -4.71 -15.74 15.51
C LEU A 148 -5.65 -15.90 14.33
N SER A 149 -6.38 -17.02 14.29
CA SER A 149 -7.50 -17.17 13.35
C SER A 149 -8.71 -16.39 13.84
N TRP A 150 -9.35 -15.66 12.92
CA TRP A 150 -10.59 -14.94 13.17
C TRP A 150 -11.79 -15.72 12.62
N ASP A 151 -12.73 -16.02 13.51
CA ASP A 151 -13.98 -16.74 13.24
C ASP A 151 -15.23 -15.89 13.51
N GLY A 152 -15.06 -14.61 13.81
CA GLY A 152 -16.14 -13.67 14.14
C GLY A 152 -16.27 -13.37 15.64
N GLU A 153 -15.60 -14.13 16.51
CA GLU A 153 -15.67 -13.93 17.95
C GLU A 153 -14.48 -13.10 18.48
N PRO A 154 -14.71 -12.18 19.45
CA PRO A 154 -13.64 -11.41 20.08
C PRO A 154 -12.48 -12.27 20.57
N ARG A 155 -11.27 -11.76 20.42
CA ARG A 155 -10.03 -12.43 20.85
C ARG A 155 -9.36 -11.62 21.95
N GLU A 156 -8.81 -12.32 22.93
CA GLU A 156 -7.97 -11.73 23.97
C GLU A 156 -6.52 -12.17 23.75
N VAL A 157 -5.62 -11.22 23.91
CA VAL A 157 -4.18 -11.45 23.79
C VAL A 157 -3.49 -10.89 25.01
N ASP A 158 -2.63 -11.70 25.62
CA ASP A 158 -1.83 -11.30 26.78
C ASP A 158 -0.38 -11.06 26.32
N PRO A 159 -0.02 -9.84 25.88
CA PRO A 159 1.34 -9.52 25.53
C PRO A 159 2.20 -9.25 26.77
N PRO A 160 3.52 -9.47 26.70
CA PRO A 160 4.46 -9.01 27.71
C PRO A 160 4.33 -7.51 27.99
N ALA A 161 4.64 -7.09 29.23
CA ALA A 161 4.52 -5.68 29.62
C ALA A 161 5.40 -4.72 28.80
N ASP A 162 6.54 -5.21 28.30
CA ASP A 162 7.50 -4.49 27.46
C ASP A 162 7.19 -4.54 25.96
N ALA A 163 6.15 -5.28 25.55
CA ALA A 163 5.78 -5.44 24.14
C ALA A 163 5.17 -4.18 23.52
N ARG A 164 4.84 -3.14 24.30
CA ARG A 164 4.24 -1.90 23.77
C ARG A 164 5.27 -1.08 22.97
N PRO A 165 4.84 -0.35 21.91
CA PRO A 165 3.48 -0.21 21.40
C PRO A 165 2.99 -1.47 20.66
N ILE A 166 1.68 -1.71 20.72
CA ILE A 166 1.03 -2.83 20.03
C ILE A 166 0.44 -2.35 18.71
N GLU A 167 0.59 -3.18 17.69
CA GLU A 167 -0.02 -3.05 16.38
C GLU A 167 -0.85 -4.31 16.10
N VAL A 168 -2.06 -4.11 15.61
CA VAL A 168 -2.96 -5.20 15.20
C VAL A 168 -3.28 -5.04 13.73
N ARG A 169 -3.11 -6.12 12.96
CA ARG A 169 -3.43 -6.20 11.54
C ARG A 169 -4.48 -7.26 11.32
N ALA A 170 -5.56 -6.90 10.64
CA ALA A 170 -6.56 -7.82 10.14
C ALA A 170 -6.25 -8.16 8.69
N LEU A 171 -6.14 -9.45 8.38
CA LEU A 171 -5.76 -9.97 7.07
C LEU A 171 -6.83 -10.89 6.49
N ASP A 172 -6.89 -10.97 5.16
CA ASP A 172 -7.72 -11.93 4.43
C ASP A 172 -7.10 -13.34 4.42
N THR A 173 -7.71 -14.25 3.66
CA THR A 173 -7.21 -15.64 3.54
C THR A 173 -5.87 -15.77 2.80
N HIS A 174 -5.46 -14.75 2.05
CA HIS A 174 -4.23 -14.73 1.27
C HIS A 174 -3.12 -13.92 1.95
N GLY A 175 -3.42 -13.28 3.09
CA GLY A 175 -2.49 -12.42 3.83
C GLY A 175 -2.52 -10.95 3.43
N ASN A 176 -3.46 -10.53 2.57
CA ASN A 176 -3.62 -9.12 2.23
C ASN A 176 -4.16 -8.33 3.41
N LEU A 177 -3.72 -7.07 3.52
CA LEU A 177 -4.11 -6.20 4.62
C LEU A 177 -5.53 -5.67 4.40
N VAL A 178 -6.43 -5.99 5.32
CA VAL A 178 -7.83 -5.52 5.34
C VAL A 178 -7.96 -4.28 6.22
N ALA A 179 -7.43 -4.33 7.44
CA ALA A 179 -7.47 -3.22 8.38
C ALA A 179 -6.26 -3.26 9.33
N GLN A 180 -5.90 -2.10 9.89
CA GLN A 180 -4.78 -1.96 10.81
C GLN A 180 -5.15 -0.99 11.93
N ALA A 181 -4.71 -1.30 13.16
CA ALA A 181 -4.86 -0.45 14.33
C ALA A 181 -3.54 -0.40 15.10
N GLY A 182 -3.20 0.77 15.63
CA GLY A 182 -1.90 1.02 16.25
C GLY A 182 -0.78 1.30 15.22
N ARG A 183 0.43 1.57 15.73
CA ARG A 183 1.63 1.79 14.91
C ARG A 183 2.85 1.39 15.72
N LEU A 184 3.65 0.45 15.20
CA LEU A 184 5.02 0.26 15.70
C LEU A 184 5.85 1.50 15.38
N ALA A 185 6.57 2.03 16.37
CA ALA A 185 7.57 3.06 16.11
C ALA A 185 8.58 2.48 15.10
N PRO A 186 8.97 3.24 14.05
CA PRO A 186 10.00 2.77 13.14
C PRO A 186 11.23 2.40 13.96
N GLU A 187 11.72 1.17 13.77
CA GLU A 187 12.97 0.71 14.37
C GLU A 187 14.03 1.75 14.02
N GLU A 188 14.58 2.41 15.05
CA GLU A 188 15.57 3.46 14.87
C GLU A 188 16.68 2.87 14.01
N PRO A 189 16.99 3.45 12.82
CA PRO A 189 17.97 2.88 11.93
C PRO A 189 19.25 2.68 12.73
N ALA A 190 19.80 1.47 12.67
CA ALA A 190 21.03 1.12 13.38
C ALA A 190 22.02 2.28 13.24
N PRO A 191 22.67 2.74 14.33
CA PRO A 191 23.59 3.86 14.26
C PRO A 191 24.55 3.58 13.11
N ALA A 192 24.66 4.55 12.19
CA ALA A 192 25.57 4.43 11.06
C ALA A 192 26.94 3.95 11.59
N PRO A 193 27.59 2.99 10.93
CA PRO A 193 28.88 2.51 11.39
C PRO A 193 29.77 3.72 11.61
N THR A 194 30.29 3.87 12.85
CA THR A 194 31.22 4.93 13.18
C THR A 194 32.34 4.89 12.15
N PRO A 195 32.61 5.97 11.41
CA PRO A 195 33.71 5.97 10.44
C PRO A 195 34.98 5.59 11.18
N ASP A 196 35.64 4.54 10.68
CA ASP A 196 36.88 4.02 11.22
C ASP A 196 37.92 5.18 11.22
N PRO A 197 38.50 5.57 12.37
CA PRO A 197 39.45 6.67 12.43
C PRO A 197 40.78 6.39 11.70
N ASP A 198 40.94 5.20 11.11
CA ASP A 198 42.16 4.75 10.44
C ASP A 198 42.11 4.84 8.90
N LEU A 199 41.01 5.37 8.33
CA LEU A 199 41.02 5.83 6.94
C LEU A 199 41.69 7.19 6.89
N THR A 200 43.03 7.17 6.87
CA THR A 200 43.84 8.34 6.51
C THR A 200 43.40 8.79 5.12
N PRO A 201 42.89 10.02 4.94
CA PRO A 201 42.58 10.52 3.59
C PRO A 201 43.91 10.65 2.84
N GLU A 202 44.06 9.92 1.73
CA GLU A 202 45.13 10.21 0.78
C GLU A 202 44.98 11.66 0.31
N PRO A 203 46.09 12.40 0.13
CA PRO A 203 46.05 13.82 -0.20
C PRO A 203 45.38 14.02 -1.57
N GLU A 204 44.29 14.80 -1.56
CA GLU A 204 43.59 15.31 -2.75
C GLU A 204 44.59 16.05 -3.66
N GLU A 205 44.65 15.65 -4.93
CA GLU A 205 45.26 16.45 -5.99
C GLU A 205 44.46 17.77 -6.17
N PRO A 206 45.12 18.90 -6.46
CA PRO A 206 44.52 20.22 -6.31
C PRO A 206 43.43 20.49 -7.34
N ALA A 207 42.36 21.11 -6.85
CA ALA A 207 41.19 21.63 -7.55
C ALA A 207 41.47 22.22 -8.93
N GLU A 208 40.85 21.64 -9.97
CA GLU A 208 40.50 22.40 -11.15
C GLU A 208 39.32 23.31 -10.82
N GLU A 209 39.56 24.60 -11.04
CA GLU A 209 38.71 25.75 -10.77
C GLU A 209 37.45 25.72 -11.67
N GLY A 210 36.47 24.91 -11.28
CA GLY A 210 35.14 24.87 -11.88
C GLY A 210 34.14 25.68 -11.03
N THR A 211 33.75 26.84 -11.54
CA THR A 211 32.66 27.75 -11.12
C THR A 211 31.70 27.25 -10.01
N PRO A 212 31.43 28.05 -8.96
CA PRO A 212 30.55 27.67 -7.85
C PRO A 212 29.16 27.27 -8.35
N ALA A 213 28.73 26.06 -8.02
CA ALA A 213 27.46 25.43 -8.39
C ALA A 213 26.22 26.07 -7.72
N ILE A 214 26.25 27.38 -7.51
CA ILE A 214 25.18 28.18 -6.86
C ILE A 214 24.28 28.84 -7.93
N GLU A 215 24.68 28.85 -9.20
CA GLU A 215 23.91 29.44 -10.31
C GLU A 215 23.26 28.41 -11.24
N SER A 216 22.92 27.20 -10.76
CA SER A 216 22.05 26.30 -11.52
C SER A 216 20.57 26.62 -11.25
N PRO A 217 19.76 26.95 -12.28
CA PRO A 217 18.32 27.17 -12.13
C PRO A 217 17.57 25.93 -11.58
N TRP A 218 18.21 24.75 -11.63
CA TRP A 218 17.66 23.49 -11.16
C TRP A 218 17.87 23.22 -9.67
N PHE A 219 18.74 23.98 -8.98
CA PHE A 219 18.98 23.81 -7.54
C PHE A 219 17.73 24.18 -6.72
N TRP A 220 16.98 25.20 -7.16
CA TRP A 220 15.71 25.58 -6.53
C TRP A 220 14.56 24.61 -6.83
N VAL A 221 14.66 23.77 -7.87
CA VAL A 221 13.64 22.71 -8.11
C VAL A 221 13.74 21.62 -7.06
N GLY A 222 14.96 21.29 -6.59
CA GLY A 222 15.16 20.33 -5.49
C GLY A 222 14.77 20.88 -4.12
N VAL A 223 15.08 22.14 -3.83
CA VAL A 223 14.75 22.78 -2.53
C VAL A 223 13.28 23.21 -2.47
N GLY A 224 12.68 23.60 -3.59
CA GLY A 224 11.27 24.01 -3.68
C GLY A 224 10.27 22.86 -3.50
N LEU A 225 10.68 21.60 -3.72
CA LEU A 225 9.81 20.43 -3.55
C LEU A 225 9.74 19.92 -2.09
N VAL A 226 10.62 20.42 -1.19
CA VAL A 226 10.63 20.04 0.23
C VAL A 226 9.72 20.93 1.09
N VAL A 227 9.29 22.10 0.59
CA VAL A 227 8.51 23.08 1.38
C VAL A 227 7.02 23.15 1.00
N VAL A 228 6.57 22.48 -0.07
CA VAL A 228 5.13 22.42 -0.44
C VAL A 228 4.64 20.98 -0.39
N GLY A 229 4.44 20.49 0.83
CA GLY A 229 3.80 19.22 1.13
C GLY A 229 3.29 19.18 2.57
N VAL A 230 2.90 20.33 3.11
CA VAL A 230 2.24 20.45 4.41
C VAL A 230 0.73 20.42 4.20
N ALA A 231 0.07 19.63 5.05
CA ALA A 231 -1.37 19.44 5.28
C ALA A 231 -2.04 18.38 4.39
N VAL A 232 -2.55 17.26 4.93
CA VAL A 232 -3.34 17.16 6.16
C VAL A 232 -2.81 16.08 7.10
N ALA A 233 -2.31 16.51 8.25
CA ALA A 233 -2.15 15.68 9.43
C ALA A 233 -3.51 15.64 10.16
N VAL A 234 -4.14 14.47 10.25
CA VAL A 234 -5.08 14.20 11.34
C VAL A 234 -4.32 13.40 12.38
N ALA A 235 -3.84 14.10 13.39
CA ALA A 235 -3.34 13.51 14.62
C ALA A 235 -4.53 13.02 15.45
N PHE A 236 -4.46 11.82 16.02
CA PHE A 236 -4.88 11.57 17.40
C PHE A 236 -4.05 10.43 17.99
N SER A 237 -3.00 10.83 18.70
CA SER A 237 -2.40 10.05 19.77
C SER A 237 -3.13 10.48 21.05
N ALA A 238 -4.01 9.62 21.56
CA ALA A 238 -4.43 9.64 22.95
C ALA A 238 -4.77 8.19 23.34
N SER A 239 -4.00 7.69 24.30
CA SER A 239 -4.20 6.44 25.03
C SER A 239 -5.68 6.11 25.26
N GLY A 240 -6.12 4.96 24.74
CA GLY A 240 -7.46 4.40 24.91
C GLY A 240 -8.59 5.21 24.25
N THR A 241 -9.20 4.73 23.15
CA THR A 241 -10.64 4.86 22.82
C THR A 241 -11.00 4.41 21.39
N ARG A 242 -12.21 3.82 21.27
CA ARG A 242 -12.97 3.45 20.06
C ARG A 242 -12.76 4.36 18.85
N TYR A 243 -12.51 3.74 17.69
CA TYR A 243 -12.49 4.44 16.40
C TYR A 243 -13.91 4.56 15.81
N VAL A 244 -14.54 5.72 15.98
CA VAL A 244 -15.73 6.15 15.22
C VAL A 244 -15.24 7.14 14.16
N LEU A 245 -15.42 6.84 12.87
CA LEU A 245 -15.34 7.86 11.83
C LEU A 245 -16.73 8.49 11.70
N ASP A 246 -16.86 9.74 12.12
CA ASP A 246 -18.06 10.54 11.90
C ASP A 246 -17.99 11.20 10.50
N ALA A 247 -19.10 11.22 9.78
CA ALA A 247 -19.19 11.85 8.45
C ALA A 247 -19.51 13.35 8.58
N PRO A 248 -19.03 14.23 7.67
CA PRO A 248 -19.55 15.57 7.60
C PRO A 248 -20.99 15.53 7.06
N VAL A 249 -21.94 15.92 7.91
CA VAL A 249 -23.32 16.24 7.50
C VAL A 249 -23.25 17.44 6.56
N ILE A 250 -23.43 17.21 5.27
CA ILE A 250 -23.77 18.28 4.33
C ILE A 250 -25.28 18.53 4.48
N ARG A 251 -25.63 19.70 5.03
CA ARG A 251 -26.98 20.27 4.92
C ARG A 251 -27.17 20.93 3.58
#